data_AF-A0AB38D0P9-F1
#
_entry.id   AF-A0AB38D0P9-F1
#
_cell.length_a   1.000
_cell.length_b   1.000
_cell.length_c   1.000
_cell.angle_alpha   90.00
_cell.angle_beta   90.00
_cell.angle_gamma   90.00
#
_symmetry.space_group_name_H-M   'P 1'
#
loop_
_entity.id
_entity.type
_entity.pdbx_description
1 polymer ?
#
loop_
_entity_poly.entity_id
_entity_poly.type
_entity_poly.pdbx_seq_one_letter_code
_entity_poly.pdbx_strand_id
1 'polypeptide(L)'
;MTTLGEAVISAVRKEADADPGYVYQGIDNVGCVYVHDGKPSCLVGHGLWAAKLIDSTFEQHTRSFNVEAIELLAVQMGWEFDAREICWLQVVQEKQDDGVAWGDAVKAADKQWGKKI
;
A
#
# COMPACT_ATOMS: atom_id res chain seq x y z
N MET A 1 -8.56 -14.51 2.45
CA MET A 1 -7.23 -14.03 2.12
C MET A 1 -6.72 -14.91 0.99
N THR A 2 -6.46 -14.32 -0.17
CA THR A 2 -5.80 -14.94 -1.31
C THR A 2 -4.30 -15.05 -1.01
N THR A 3 -3.59 -15.90 -1.75
CA THR A 3 -2.13 -16.00 -1.65
C THR A 3 -1.46 -14.66 -1.97
N LEU A 4 -2.03 -13.91 -2.90
CA LEU A 4 -1.51 -12.61 -3.30
C LEU A 4 -1.69 -11.56 -2.20
N GLY A 5 -2.90 -11.47 -1.63
CA GLY A 5 -3.19 -10.57 -0.54
C GLY A 5 -2.37 -10.87 0.70
N GLU A 6 -2.18 -12.15 1.03
CA GLU A 6 -1.28 -12.55 2.12
C GLU A 6 0.16 -12.05 1.88
N ALA A 7 0.69 -12.22 0.67
CA ALA A 7 2.04 -11.78 0.33
C ALA A 7 2.21 -10.26 0.46
N VAL A 8 1.27 -9.48 -0.07
CA VAL A 8 1.32 -8.02 -0.01
C VAL A 8 1.15 -7.53 1.43
N ILE A 9 0.14 -8.01 2.16
CA ILE A 9 -0.14 -7.59 3.55
C ILE A 9 1.04 -7.95 4.47
N SER A 10 1.63 -9.14 4.30
CA SER A 10 2.81 -9.55 5.05
C SER A 10 4.00 -8.64 4.77
N ALA A 11 4.21 -8.26 3.52
CA ALA A 11 5.27 -7.33 3.15
C ALA A 11 5.03 -5.91 3.71
N VAL A 12 3.79 -5.41 3.67
CA VAL A 12 3.43 -4.13 4.31
C VAL A 12 3.73 -4.15 5.81
N ARG A 13 3.29 -5.20 6.51
CA ARG A 13 3.57 -5.35 7.95
C ARG A 13 5.08 -5.36 8.22
N LYS A 14 5.84 -6.12 7.43
CA LYS A 14 7.29 -6.20 7.57
C LYS A 14 7.98 -4.84 7.35
N GLU A 15 7.54 -4.07 6.37
CA GLU A 15 8.08 -2.72 6.13
C GLU A 15 7.77 -1.78 7.31
N ALA A 16 6.52 -1.78 7.77
CA ALA A 16 6.12 -1.00 8.94
C ALA A 16 6.85 -1.42 10.22
N ASP A 17 7.16 -2.71 10.40
CA ASP A 17 7.94 -3.20 11.54
C ASP A 17 9.42 -2.78 11.47
N ALA A 18 9.96 -2.53 10.27
CA ALA A 18 11.34 -2.09 10.09
C ALA A 18 11.56 -0.63 10.53
N ASP A 19 10.57 0.24 10.30
CA ASP A 19 10.55 1.61 10.82
C ASP A 19 9.13 2.04 11.25
N PRO A 20 8.67 1.60 12.44
CA PRO A 20 7.28 1.83 12.86
C PRO A 20 6.97 3.29 13.15
N GLY A 21 8.00 4.12 13.36
CA GLY A 21 7.88 5.55 13.64
C GLY A 21 7.90 6.43 12.39
N TYR A 22 8.16 5.87 11.21
CA TYR A 22 8.23 6.64 9.97
C TYR A 22 6.87 7.24 9.61
N VAL A 23 6.86 8.54 9.32
CA VAL A 23 5.69 9.29 8.84
C VAL A 23 5.96 9.72 7.41
N TYR A 24 5.22 9.12 6.47
CA TYR A 24 5.32 9.43 5.06
C TYR A 24 4.90 10.87 4.76
N GLN A 25 5.72 11.60 4.00
CA GLN A 25 5.51 13.03 3.71
C GLN A 25 4.86 13.30 2.35
N GLY A 26 4.57 12.26 1.55
CA GLY A 26 4.14 12.46 0.16
C GLY A 26 5.25 12.99 -0.74
N ILE A 27 4.97 13.01 -2.04
CA ILE A 27 5.80 13.67 -3.05
C ILE A 27 5.17 15.01 -3.41
N ASP A 28 6.00 16.05 -3.50
CA ASP A 28 5.58 17.44 -3.69
C ASP A 28 4.48 17.60 -4.76
N ASN A 29 3.36 18.21 -4.37
CA ASN A 29 2.17 18.47 -5.22
C ASN A 29 1.49 17.24 -5.85
N VAL A 30 1.93 16.02 -5.50
CA VAL A 30 1.38 14.75 -6.01
C VAL A 30 0.74 13.93 -4.90
N GLY A 31 1.31 13.94 -3.69
CA GLY A 31 0.82 13.17 -2.55
C GLY A 31 1.38 11.75 -2.52
N CYS A 32 0.51 10.77 -2.21
CA CYS A 32 0.88 9.36 -2.11
C CYS A 32 1.18 8.75 -3.48
N VAL A 33 2.34 8.11 -3.61
CA VAL A 33 2.72 7.38 -4.83
C VAL A 33 3.28 6.00 -4.48
N TYR A 34 3.03 5.01 -5.33
CA TYR A 34 3.55 3.65 -5.13
C TYR A 34 5.06 3.57 -5.37
N VAL A 35 5.56 4.24 -6.41
CA VAL A 35 6.97 4.26 -6.82
C VAL A 35 7.45 5.70 -7.03
N HIS A 36 8.63 6.02 -6.50
CA HIS A 36 9.31 7.30 -6.74
C HIS A 36 10.82 7.09 -6.81
N ASP A 37 11.49 7.79 -7.74
CA ASP A 37 12.93 7.69 -7.97
C ASP A 37 13.41 6.23 -8.15
N GLY A 38 12.62 5.45 -8.89
CA GLY A 38 12.89 4.05 -9.20
C GLY A 38 12.80 3.09 -8.01
N LYS A 39 12.15 3.48 -6.91
CA LYS A 39 12.02 2.70 -5.67
C LYS A 39 10.58 2.74 -5.14
N PRO A 40 10.13 1.76 -4.33
CA PRO A 40 8.85 1.89 -3.64
C PRO A 40 8.88 3.12 -2.73
N SER A 41 7.74 3.81 -2.61
CA SER A 41 7.63 5.08 -1.89
C SER A 41 6.64 5.02 -0.73
N CYS A 42 5.34 4.88 -1.01
CA CYS A 42 4.36 4.69 0.05
C CYS A 42 4.40 3.26 0.61
N LEU A 43 3.87 3.09 1.82
CA LEU A 43 3.88 1.81 2.53
C LEU A 43 3.19 0.68 1.74
N VAL A 44 2.06 0.97 1.08
CA VAL A 44 1.40 0.00 0.19
C VAL A 44 2.28 -0.30 -1.03
N GLY A 45 2.98 0.72 -1.58
CA GLY A 45 3.96 0.56 -2.65
C GLY A 45 5.10 -0.39 -2.28
N HIS A 46 5.63 -0.29 -1.05
CA HIS A 46 6.60 -1.24 -0.51
C HIS A 46 6.04 -2.67 -0.51
N GLY A 47 4.79 -2.85 -0.08
CA GLY A 47 4.12 -4.16 -0.09
C GLY A 47 3.99 -4.76 -1.50
N LEU A 48 3.47 -3.97 -2.44
CA LEU A 48 3.29 -4.39 -3.84
C LEU A 48 4.64 -4.71 -4.52
N TRP A 49 5.66 -3.89 -4.26
CA TRP A 49 7.00 -4.08 -4.80
C TRP A 49 7.64 -5.37 -4.29
N ALA A 50 7.58 -5.61 -2.98
CA ALA A 50 8.12 -6.83 -2.38
C ALA A 50 7.39 -8.09 -2.88
N ALA A 51 6.09 -7.98 -3.19
CA ALA A 51 5.31 -9.03 -3.82
C ALA A 51 5.54 -9.18 -5.34
N LYS A 52 6.43 -8.36 -5.93
CA LYS A 52 6.76 -8.33 -7.37
C LYS A 52 5.58 -8.01 -8.28
N LEU A 53 4.61 -7.24 -7.76
CA LEU A 53 3.47 -6.75 -8.53
C LEU A 53 3.79 -5.45 -9.29
N ILE A 54 4.72 -4.67 -8.74
CA ILE A 54 5.21 -3.43 -9.33
C ILE A 54 6.74 -3.41 -9.28
N ASP A 55 7.35 -2.59 -10.12
CA ASP A 55 8.78 -2.32 -10.15
C ASP A 55 9.04 -0.87 -10.60
N SER A 56 10.30 -0.51 -10.88
CA SER A 56 10.68 0.86 -11.26
C SER A 56 9.98 1.36 -12.53
N THR A 57 9.54 0.46 -13.41
CA THR A 57 8.85 0.84 -14.64
C THR A 57 7.46 1.42 -14.36
N PHE A 58 6.88 1.10 -13.19
CA PHE A 58 5.57 1.59 -12.74
C PHE A 58 5.53 3.11 -12.58
N GLU A 59 6.66 3.75 -12.28
CA GLU A 59 6.78 5.21 -12.17
C GLU A 59 6.59 5.92 -13.53
N GLN A 60 7.06 5.29 -14.61
CA GLN A 60 7.12 5.91 -15.94
C GLN A 60 5.92 5.60 -16.83
N HIS A 61 5.35 4.40 -16.68
CA HIS A 61 4.35 3.91 -17.63
C HIS A 61 2.99 4.55 -17.42
N THR A 62 2.70 5.05 -16.21
CA THR A 62 1.34 5.47 -15.85
C THR A 62 1.35 6.42 -14.67
N ARG A 63 1.54 7.71 -14.95
CA ARG A 63 1.31 8.78 -13.95
C ARG A 63 -0.08 8.64 -13.28
N SER A 64 -1.06 8.05 -13.97
CA SER A 64 -2.38 7.72 -13.41
C SER A 64 -2.35 6.55 -12.42
N PHE A 65 -1.64 5.45 -12.69
CA PHE A 65 -1.63 4.27 -11.80
C PHE A 65 -0.81 4.50 -10.56
N ASN A 66 0.27 5.28 -10.68
CA ASN A 66 1.18 5.50 -9.57
C ASN A 66 0.54 6.24 -8.39
N VAL A 67 -0.61 6.88 -8.61
CA VAL A 67 -1.43 7.60 -7.61
C VAL A 67 -2.83 6.98 -7.45
N GLU A 68 -3.14 5.89 -8.14
CA GLU A 68 -4.49 5.36 -8.23
C GLU A 68 -4.92 4.66 -6.93
N ALA A 69 -6.21 4.69 -6.63
CA ALA A 69 -6.75 3.92 -5.51
C ALA A 69 -6.48 2.41 -5.71
N ILE A 70 -6.04 1.71 -4.64
CA ILE A 70 -5.62 0.30 -4.72
C ILE A 70 -6.69 -0.63 -5.29
N GLU A 71 -7.98 -0.35 -5.05
CA GLU A 71 -9.11 -1.11 -5.61
C GLU A 71 -9.16 -1.01 -7.14
N LEU A 72 -9.10 0.21 -7.66
CA LEU A 72 -9.12 0.47 -9.10
C LEU A 72 -7.86 -0.08 -9.77
N LEU A 73 -6.71 0.09 -9.11
CA LEU A 73 -5.46 -0.46 -9.57
C LEU A 73 -5.50 -2.00 -9.64
N ALA A 74 -6.01 -2.67 -8.61
CA ALA A 74 -6.14 -4.12 -8.60
C ALA A 74 -7.01 -4.64 -9.75
N VAL A 75 -8.16 -3.99 -10.01
CA VAL A 75 -9.03 -4.33 -11.15
C VAL A 75 -8.30 -4.16 -12.47
N GLN A 76 -7.60 -3.04 -12.65
CA GLN A 76 -6.91 -2.71 -13.89
C GLN A 76 -5.73 -3.65 -14.19
N MET A 77 -5.03 -4.06 -13.14
CA MET A 77 -3.88 -4.98 -13.24
C MET A 77 -4.30 -6.45 -13.23
N GLY A 78 -5.59 -6.76 -13.02
CA GLY A 78 -6.08 -8.12 -12.90
C GLY A 78 -5.57 -8.86 -11.66
N TRP A 79 -5.29 -8.13 -10.57
CA TRP A 79 -4.84 -8.71 -9.32
C TRP A 79 -6.02 -9.25 -8.50
N GLU A 80 -5.90 -10.50 -8.08
CA GLU A 80 -6.93 -11.17 -7.29
C GLU A 80 -6.76 -10.86 -5.79
N PHE A 81 -7.38 -9.77 -5.35
CA PHE A 81 -7.60 -9.49 -3.94
C PHE A 81 -9.07 -9.73 -3.57
N ASP A 82 -9.30 -10.24 -2.36
CA ASP A 82 -10.62 -10.25 -1.76
C ASP A 82 -10.99 -8.87 -1.19
N ALA A 83 -12.29 -8.66 -0.94
CA ALA A 83 -12.79 -7.36 -0.47
C ALA A 83 -12.21 -6.93 0.88
N ARG A 84 -11.82 -7.88 1.74
CA ARG A 84 -11.21 -7.54 3.02
C ARG A 84 -9.80 -7.03 2.78
N GLU A 85 -9.02 -7.70 1.94
CA GLU A 85 -7.65 -7.32 1.56
C GLU A 85 -7.59 -5.91 1.00
N ILE A 86 -8.47 -5.59 0.04
CA ILE A 86 -8.59 -4.23 -0.49
C ILE A 86 -8.91 -3.24 0.62
N CYS A 87 -9.90 -3.54 1.46
CA CYS A 87 -10.27 -2.66 2.57
C CYS A 87 -9.09 -2.40 3.53
N TRP A 88 -8.26 -3.39 3.81
CA TRP A 88 -7.09 -3.19 4.68
C TRP A 88 -6.01 -2.35 4.05
N LEU A 89 -5.69 -2.61 2.78
CA LEU A 89 -4.70 -1.81 2.05
C LEU A 89 -5.17 -0.35 1.93
N GLN A 90 -6.47 -0.14 1.70
CA GLN A 90 -7.09 1.20 1.72
C GLN A 90 -6.93 1.88 3.09
N VAL A 91 -7.27 1.20 4.19
CA VAL A 91 -7.14 1.77 5.54
C VAL A 91 -5.68 2.12 5.87
N VAL A 92 -4.72 1.27 5.49
CA VAL A 92 -3.29 1.58 5.68
C VAL A 92 -2.92 2.85 4.92
N GLN A 93 -3.31 2.96 3.65
CA GLN A 93 -3.00 4.11 2.82
C GLN A 93 -3.66 5.39 3.35
N GLU A 94 -4.95 5.35 3.69
CA GLU A 94 -5.68 6.47 4.29
C GLU A 94 -5.01 6.97 5.57
N LYS A 95 -4.61 6.05 6.47
CA LYS A 95 -3.94 6.43 7.71
C LYS A 95 -2.56 7.03 7.46
N GLN A 96 -1.79 6.46 6.54
CA GLN A 96 -0.52 7.06 6.14
C GLN A 96 -0.72 8.48 5.61
N ASP A 97 -1.70 8.67 4.72
CA ASP A 97 -1.97 9.95 4.08
C ASP A 97 -2.52 11.01 5.06
N ASP A 98 -3.14 10.56 6.16
CA ASP A 98 -3.49 11.37 7.34
C ASP A 98 -2.26 11.78 8.20
N GLY A 99 -1.04 11.38 7.82
CA GLY A 99 0.19 11.64 8.56
C GLY A 99 0.41 10.72 9.76
N VAL A 100 -0.25 9.56 9.80
CA VAL A 100 -0.04 8.56 10.85
C VAL A 100 1.24 7.77 10.55
N ALA A 101 2.02 7.49 11.59
CA ALA A 101 3.21 6.66 11.48
C ALA A 101 2.86 5.25 10.96
N TRP A 102 3.74 4.67 10.15
CA TRP A 102 3.50 3.39 9.47
C TRP A 102 3.07 2.25 10.40
N GLY A 103 3.72 2.10 11.56
CA GLY A 103 3.36 1.07 12.53
C GLY A 103 1.95 1.25 13.09
N ASP A 104 1.47 2.49 13.24
CA ASP A 104 0.13 2.78 13.75
C ASP A 104 -0.94 2.70 12.66
N ALA A 105 -0.60 3.02 11.41
CA ALA A 105 -1.46 2.78 10.25
C ALA A 105 -1.78 1.28 10.10
N VAL A 106 -0.77 0.41 10.21
CA VAL A 106 -0.95 -1.06 10.20
C VAL A 106 -1.83 -1.53 11.37
N LYS A 107 -1.59 -1.06 12.60
CA LYS A 107 -2.43 -1.43 13.76
C LYS A 107 -3.89 -1.00 13.57
N ALA A 108 -4.14 0.15 12.97
CA ALA A 108 -5.49 0.62 12.67
C ALA A 108 -6.19 -0.33 11.69
N ALA A 109 -5.51 -0.72 10.61
CA ALA A 109 -6.01 -1.66 9.62
C ALA A 109 -6.24 -3.06 10.24
N ASP A 110 -5.33 -3.56 11.07
CA ASP A 110 -5.46 -4.84 11.77
C ASP A 110 -6.65 -4.86 12.74
N LYS A 111 -6.88 -3.75 13.45
CA LYS A 111 -8.05 -3.60 14.34
C LYS A 111 -9.36 -3.63 13.56
N GLN A 112 -9.39 -3.03 12.37
CA GLN A 112 -10.56 -3.07 11.49
C GLN A 112 -10.74 -4.47 10.89
N TRP A 113 -9.66 -5.15 10.53
CA TRP A 113 -9.68 -6.52 10.02
C TRP A 113 -10.27 -7.53 10.99
N GLY A 114 -9.98 -7.37 12.29
CA GLY A 114 -10.52 -8.21 13.36
C GLY A 114 -12.01 -8.03 13.62
N LYS A 115 -12.62 -6.93 13.13
CA LYS A 115 -14.07 -6.74 13.17
C LYS A 115 -14.69 -7.54 12.01
N LYS A 116 -15.58 -8.48 12.32
CA LYS A 116 -16.45 -9.09 11.31
C LYS A 116 -17.36 -7.97 10.76
N ILE A 117 -17.28 -7.73 9.45
CA ILE A 117 -18.24 -6.92 8.70
C ILE A 117 -19.52 -7.74 8.55
#